data_AF-A0A662Q820-F1
#
_entry.id   AF-A0A662Q820-F1
#
_cell.length_a   1.000
_cell.length_b   1.000
_cell.length_c   1.000
_cell.angle_alpha   90.00
_cell.angle_beta   90.00
_cell.angle_gamma   90.00
#
_symmetry.space_group_name_H-M   'P 1'
#
loop_
_entity.id
_entity.type
_entity.pdbx_description
1 polymer ?
#
loop_
_entity_poly.entity_id
_entity_poly.type
_entity_poly.pdbx_seq_one_letter_code
_entity_poly.pdbx_strand_id
1 'polypeptide(L)'
;MDAVSFMGSERMAKERYGLLPEIDEQTALELEMEVLRFSELMDADSEKARREVLEEVKWLEKNKNLLGRLVETGITSALSLISDKLSERDLEDLRIYLLKGVLLVLQGINLALKKTREVK
;
A
#
# COMPACT_ATOMS: atom_id res chain seq x y z
N MET A 1 -8.35 1.98 30.70
CA MET A 1 -8.69 2.42 29.33
C MET A 1 -10.19 2.62 29.33
N ASP A 2 -10.65 3.87 29.32
CA ASP A 2 -12.05 4.20 29.60
C ASP A 2 -12.89 4.22 28.32
N ALA A 3 -14.16 3.80 28.43
CA ALA A 3 -15.10 3.66 27.32
C ALA A 3 -15.28 4.93 26.46
N VAL A 4 -15.07 6.11 27.05
CA VAL A 4 -15.11 7.41 26.37
C VAL A 4 -13.96 7.57 25.36
N SER A 5 -12.77 7.04 25.67
CA SER A 5 -11.63 7.04 24.75
C SER A 5 -11.84 6.09 23.57
N PHE A 6 -12.56 4.97 23.80
CA PHE A 6 -12.87 3.97 22.78
C PHE A 6 -13.92 4.48 21.78
N MET A 7 -14.98 5.13 22.27
CA MET A 7 -16.01 5.75 21.42
C MET A 7 -15.45 6.90 20.55
N GLY A 8 -14.46 7.63 21.04
CA GLY A 8 -13.75 8.65 20.26
C GLY A 8 -12.94 8.08 19.10
N SER A 9 -12.28 6.93 19.29
CA SER A 9 -11.47 6.28 18.25
C SER A 9 -12.30 5.66 17.13
N GLU A 10 -13.44 5.05 17.45
CA GLU A 10 -14.32 4.42 16.45
C GLU A 10 -14.94 5.47 15.51
N ARG A 11 -15.37 6.61 16.07
CA ARG A 11 -15.89 7.73 15.27
C ARG A 11 -14.84 8.26 14.28
N MET A 12 -13.61 8.47 14.74
CA MET A 12 -12.52 8.93 13.86
C MET A 12 -12.18 7.90 12.78
N ALA A 13 -12.16 6.61 13.12
CA ALA A 13 -11.91 5.55 12.14
C ALA A 13 -13.02 5.50 11.08
N LYS A 14 -14.29 5.62 11.50
CA LYS A 14 -15.43 5.67 10.57
C LYS A 14 -15.38 6.90 9.65
N GLU A 15 -14.99 8.06 10.16
CA GLU A 15 -14.81 9.27 9.34
C GLU A 15 -13.68 9.11 8.30
N ARG A 16 -12.59 8.39 8.65
CA ARG A 16 -11.43 8.19 7.76
C ARG A 16 -11.59 7.04 6.76
N TYR A 17 -12.24 5.96 7.19
CA TYR A 17 -12.22 4.67 6.49
C TYR A 17 -13.60 4.11 6.18
N GLY A 18 -14.69 4.74 6.63
CA GLY A 18 -16.05 4.18 6.52
C GLY A 18 -16.60 4.05 5.10
N LEU A 19 -15.88 4.52 4.08
CA LEU A 19 -16.20 4.33 2.66
C LEU A 19 -15.30 3.30 1.97
N LEU A 20 -14.32 2.73 2.68
CA LEU A 20 -13.52 1.65 2.14
C LEU A 20 -14.44 0.44 1.87
N PRO A 21 -14.26 -0.24 0.74
CA PRO A 21 -15.10 -1.39 0.43
C PRO A 21 -14.70 -2.58 1.31
N GLU A 22 -15.67 -3.46 1.57
CA GLU A 22 -15.40 -4.77 2.17
C GLU A 22 -14.61 -5.64 1.18
N ILE A 23 -13.69 -6.44 1.71
CA ILE A 23 -12.93 -7.43 0.94
C ILE A 23 -13.38 -8.83 1.37
N ASP A 24 -13.60 -9.72 0.40
CA ASP A 24 -13.86 -11.13 0.68
C ASP A 24 -12.56 -11.92 0.85
N GLU A 25 -12.66 -13.13 1.41
CA GLU A 25 -11.52 -14.01 1.65
C GLU A 25 -10.74 -14.32 0.37
N GLN A 26 -11.44 -14.45 -0.76
CA GLN A 26 -10.80 -14.75 -2.05
C GLN A 26 -9.93 -13.58 -2.54
N THR A 27 -10.39 -12.34 -2.40
CA THR A 27 -9.62 -11.14 -2.72
C THR A 27 -8.43 -11.01 -1.76
N ALA A 28 -8.63 -11.28 -0.47
CA ALA A 28 -7.53 -11.27 0.50
C ALA A 28 -6.44 -12.28 0.12
N LEU A 29 -6.83 -13.51 -0.23
CA LEU A 29 -5.92 -14.56 -0.66
C LEU A 29 -5.15 -14.18 -1.95
N GLU A 30 -5.82 -13.53 -2.91
CA GLU A 30 -5.18 -13.06 -4.14
C GLU A 30 -4.05 -12.04 -3.85
N LEU A 31 -4.29 -11.12 -2.91
CA LEU A 31 -3.30 -10.13 -2.48
C LEU A 31 -2.17 -10.77 -1.66
N GLU A 32 -2.47 -11.74 -0.81
CA GLU A 32 -1.45 -12.50 -0.06
C GLU A 32 -0.50 -13.25 -1.00
N MET A 33 -1.03 -13.85 -2.06
CA MET A 33 -0.18 -14.47 -3.09
C MET A 33 0.69 -13.43 -3.82
N GLU A 34 0.20 -12.22 -4.05
CA GLU A 34 1.00 -11.14 -4.64
C GLU A 34 2.14 -10.68 -3.71
N VAL A 35 1.89 -10.64 -2.40
CA VAL A 35 2.94 -10.39 -1.39
C VAL A 35 4.01 -11.47 -1.48
N LEU A 36 3.62 -12.74 -1.51
CA LEU A 36 4.56 -13.85 -1.59
C LEU A 36 5.39 -13.80 -2.88
N ARG A 37 4.76 -13.56 -4.03
CA ARG A 37 5.45 -13.39 -5.32
C ARG A 37 6.48 -12.27 -5.27
N PHE A 38 6.13 -11.15 -4.65
CA PHE A 38 7.06 -10.04 -4.50
C PHE A 38 8.26 -10.41 -3.61
N SER A 39 8.03 -11.07 -2.47
CA SER A 39 9.10 -11.54 -1.59
C SER A 39 10.03 -12.53 -2.29
N GLU A 40 9.47 -13.52 -2.98
CA GLU A 40 10.25 -14.49 -3.76
C GLU A 40 11.07 -13.81 -4.87
N LEU A 41 10.49 -12.80 -5.54
CA LEU A 41 11.20 -12.03 -6.56
C LEU A 41 12.29 -11.15 -5.97
N MET A 42 12.07 -10.53 -4.81
CA MET A 42 13.10 -9.76 -4.11
C MET A 42 14.32 -10.62 -3.75
N ASP A 43 14.09 -11.86 -3.31
CA ASP A 43 15.16 -12.80 -2.96
C ASP A 43 15.91 -13.32 -4.20
N ALA A 44 15.19 -13.57 -5.30
CA ALA A 44 15.76 -14.13 -6.52
C ALA A 44 16.42 -13.08 -7.44
N ASP A 45 15.80 -11.92 -7.61
CA ASP A 45 16.22 -10.82 -8.48
C ASP A 45 15.67 -9.48 -7.95
N SER A 46 16.36 -8.95 -6.93
CA SER A 46 15.97 -7.68 -6.28
C SER A 46 15.86 -6.51 -7.25
N GLU A 47 16.73 -6.45 -8.27
CA GLU A 47 16.72 -5.36 -9.24
C GLU A 47 15.48 -5.41 -10.14
N LYS A 48 15.04 -6.61 -10.53
CA LYS A 48 13.78 -6.78 -11.23
C LYS A 48 12.59 -6.40 -10.36
N ALA A 49 12.53 -6.87 -9.12
CA ALA A 49 11.46 -6.50 -8.18
C ALA A 49 11.34 -4.98 -7.99
N ARG A 50 12.49 -4.29 -7.81
CA ARG A 50 12.53 -2.82 -7.72
C ARG A 50 11.96 -2.16 -8.98
N ARG A 51 12.39 -2.61 -10.16
CA ARG A 51 11.90 -2.06 -11.43
C ARG A 51 10.39 -2.20 -11.55
N GLU A 52 9.83 -3.38 -11.24
CA GLU A 52 8.40 -3.63 -11.31
C GLU A 52 7.60 -2.69 -10.39
N VAL A 53 8.04 -2.51 -9.14
CA VAL A 53 7.41 -1.56 -8.20
C VAL A 53 7.47 -0.13 -8.73
N LEU A 54 8.62 0.31 -9.23
CA LEU A 54 8.77 1.67 -9.76
C LEU A 54 7.96 1.89 -11.04
N GLU A 55 7.78 0.86 -11.87
CA GLU A 55 6.93 0.91 -13.05
C GLU A 55 5.44 1.06 -12.68
N GLU A 56 4.96 0.36 -11.65
CA GLU A 56 3.61 0.55 -11.11
C GLU A 56 3.39 1.99 -10.61
N VAL A 57 4.35 2.53 -9.85
CA VAL A 57 4.30 3.93 -9.37
C VAL A 57 4.27 4.90 -10.55
N LYS A 58 5.17 4.73 -11.52
CA LYS A 58 5.23 5.57 -12.72
C LYS A 58 3.94 5.50 -13.52
N TRP A 59 3.31 4.33 -13.59
CA TRP A 59 1.99 4.19 -14.20
C TRP A 59 0.94 4.99 -13.42
N LEU A 60 0.94 4.95 -12.09
CA LEU A 60 0.04 5.75 -11.25
C LEU A 60 0.26 7.25 -11.45
N GLU A 61 1.51 7.72 -11.48
CA GLU A 61 1.81 9.14 -11.73
C GLU A 61 1.30 9.60 -13.11
N LYS A 62 1.45 8.76 -14.13
CA LYS A 62 1.02 9.07 -15.50
C LYS A 62 -0.50 9.06 -15.66
N ASN A 63 -1.18 8.10 -15.05
CA ASN A 63 -2.62 7.84 -15.30
C ASN A 63 -3.53 8.37 -14.18
N LYS A 64 -2.97 8.59 -12.99
CA LYS A 64 -3.66 8.99 -11.75
C LYS A 64 -2.78 9.97 -10.95
N ASN A 65 -2.24 11.00 -11.61
CA ASN A 65 -1.25 11.96 -11.09
C ASN A 65 -1.34 12.24 -9.58
N LEU A 66 -2.48 12.74 -9.08
CA LEU A 66 -2.64 13.08 -7.66
C LEU A 66 -2.51 11.86 -6.73
N LEU A 67 -3.00 10.70 -7.15
CA LEU A 67 -2.86 9.45 -6.40
C LEU A 67 -1.41 8.98 -6.40
N GLY A 68 -0.72 9.01 -7.54
CA GLY A 68 0.71 8.67 -7.62
C GLY A 68 1.56 9.56 -6.71
N ARG A 69 1.31 10.88 -6.72
CA ARG A 69 1.97 11.82 -5.81
C ARG A 69 1.69 11.52 -4.33
N LEU A 70 0.47 11.09 -4.00
CA LEU A 70 0.09 10.76 -2.63
C LEU A 70 0.83 9.51 -2.13
N VAL A 71 1.03 8.50 -2.98
CA VAL A 71 1.80 7.29 -2.66
C VAL A 71 3.23 7.65 -2.22
N GLU A 72 3.93 8.46 -3.01
CA GLU A 72 5.28 8.94 -2.67
C GLU A 72 5.31 9.81 -1.41
N THR A 73 4.31 10.68 -1.25
CA THR A 73 4.23 11.56 -0.08
C THR A 73 4.04 10.76 1.21
N GLY A 74 3.21 9.71 1.16
CA GLY A 74 2.91 8.86 2.31
C GLY A 74 4.15 8.17 2.87
N ILE A 75 5.02 7.66 1.99
CA ILE A 75 6.24 6.97 2.41
C ILE A 75 7.38 7.92 2.78
N THR A 76 7.47 9.09 2.13
CA THR A 76 8.58 10.04 2.35
C THR A 76 8.64 10.50 3.81
N SER A 77 7.46 10.72 4.42
CA SER A 77 7.39 11.07 5.83
C SER A 77 7.89 9.97 6.77
N ALA A 78 7.67 8.70 6.41
CA ALA A 78 8.13 7.57 7.22
C ALA A 78 9.65 7.39 7.11
N LEU A 79 10.20 7.53 5.90
CA LEU A 79 11.63 7.40 5.64
C LEU A 79 12.44 8.52 6.32
N SER A 80 11.92 9.76 6.33
CA SER A 80 12.62 10.90 6.95
C SER A 80 12.77 10.76 8.48
N LEU A 81 11.92 9.97 9.14
CA LEU A 81 11.99 9.73 10.59
C LEU A 81 13.13 8.79 11.00
N ILE A 82 13.75 8.11 10.04
CA ILE A 82 14.79 7.10 10.29
C ILE A 82 16.03 7.28 9.40
N SER A 83 16.08 8.35 8.61
CA SER A 83 17.12 8.58 7.61
C SER A 83 18.51 8.77 8.22
N ASP A 84 18.58 9.14 9.49
CA ASP A 84 19.81 9.26 10.27
C ASP A 84 20.35 7.91 10.78
N LYS A 85 19.56 6.84 10.71
CA LYS A 85 19.86 5.52 11.29
C LYS A 85 20.26 4.46 10.27
N LEU A 86 20.02 4.72 8.99
CA LEU A 86 20.14 3.76 7.90
C LEU A 86 21.05 4.29 6.80
N SER A 87 21.70 3.39 6.08
CA SER A 87 22.44 3.80 4.88
C SER A 87 21.49 4.23 3.76
N GLU A 88 21.99 4.99 2.79
CA GLU A 88 21.19 5.36 1.60
C GLU A 88 20.61 4.14 0.90
N ARG A 89 21.38 3.05 0.83
CA ARG A 89 20.93 1.78 0.24
C ARG A 89 19.78 1.16 1.05
N ASP A 90 19.91 1.09 2.38
CA ASP A 90 18.85 0.55 3.23
C ASP A 90 17.55 1.37 3.12
N LEU A 91 17.69 2.69 2.98
CA LEU A 91 16.55 3.60 2.78
C LEU A 91 15.88 3.37 1.42
N GLU A 92 16.65 3.10 0.37
CA GLU A 92 16.12 2.77 -0.94
C GLU A 92 15.38 1.44 -0.95
N ASP A 93 15.92 0.41 -0.28
CA ASP A 93 15.26 -0.89 -0.09
C ASP A 93 13.94 -0.72 0.66
N LEU A 94 13.99 0.01 1.78
CA LEU A 94 12.79 0.27 2.56
C LEU A 94 11.75 1.07 1.80
N ARG A 95 12.17 2.04 0.98
CA ARG A 95 11.28 2.79 0.10
C ARG A 95 10.52 1.84 -0.82
N ILE A 96 11.19 0.87 -1.42
CA ILE A 96 10.58 -0.12 -2.32
C ILE A 96 9.57 -1.01 -1.58
N TYR A 97 9.91 -1.47 -0.37
CA TYR A 97 8.98 -2.26 0.46
C TYR A 97 7.72 -1.47 0.83
N LEU A 98 7.90 -0.21 1.26
CA LEU A 98 6.79 0.67 1.61
C LEU A 98 5.92 0.98 0.39
N LEU A 99 6.53 1.24 -0.77
CA LEU A 99 5.80 1.43 -2.03
C LEU A 99 4.97 0.22 -2.38
N LYS A 100 5.55 -0.99 -2.36
CA LYS A 100 4.79 -2.21 -2.66
C LYS A 100 3.63 -2.41 -1.69
N GLY A 101 3.82 -2.16 -0.40
CA GLY A 101 2.76 -2.21 0.60
C GLY A 101 1.59 -1.27 0.27
N VAL A 102 1.87 -0.02 -0.13
CA VAL A 102 0.83 0.93 -0.54
C VAL A 102 0.14 0.48 -1.84
N LEU A 103 0.90 0.01 -2.84
CA LEU A 103 0.36 -0.48 -4.10
C LEU A 103 -0.60 -1.66 -3.88
N LEU A 104 -0.26 -2.61 -3.01
CA LEU A 104 -1.11 -3.74 -2.65
C LEU A 104 -2.45 -3.29 -2.04
N VAL A 105 -2.43 -2.29 -1.15
CA VAL A 105 -3.67 -1.72 -0.59
C VAL A 105 -4.53 -1.10 -1.69
N LEU A 106 -3.92 -0.36 -2.63
CA LEU A 106 -4.64 0.22 -3.77
C LEU A 106 -5.22 -0.86 -4.70
N GLN A 107 -4.47 -1.93 -4.94
CA GLN A 107 -4.94 -3.09 -5.71
C GLN A 107 -6.14 -3.75 -5.02
N GLY A 108 -6.08 -3.96 -3.70
CA GLY A 108 -7.18 -4.52 -2.92
C GLY A 108 -8.45 -3.67 -2.97
N ILE A 109 -8.32 -2.35 -2.78
CA ILE A 109 -9.45 -1.41 -2.94
C ILE A 109 -10.05 -1.54 -4.35
N ASN A 110 -9.21 -1.57 -5.38
CA ASN A 110 -9.66 -1.69 -6.76
C ASN A 110 -10.40 -3.02 -7.03
N LEU A 111 -9.89 -4.15 -6.53
CA LEU A 111 -10.55 -5.46 -6.67
C LEU A 111 -11.92 -5.49 -6.00
N ALA A 112 -12.01 -4.98 -4.77
CA ALA A 112 -13.27 -4.92 -4.04
C ALA A 112 -14.30 -3.98 -4.72
N LEU A 113 -13.85 -2.86 -5.28
CA LEU A 113 -14.72 -1.96 -6.06
C LEU A 113 -15.22 -2.61 -7.36
N LYS A 114 -14.39 -3.41 -8.05
CA LYS A 114 -14.81 -4.15 -9.25
C LYS A 114 -15.91 -5.15 -8.95
N LYS A 115 -15.71 -6.00 -7.94
CA LYS A 115 -16.71 -6.99 -7.51
C LYS A 115 -18.04 -6.34 -7.11
N THR A 116 -17.99 -5.22 -6.40
CA THR A 116 -19.20 -4.46 -6.02
C THR A 116 -19.99 -3.95 -7.24
N ARG A 117 -19.33 -3.70 -8.38
CA ARG A 117 -19.99 -3.28 -9.63
C ARG A 117 -20.56 -4.45 -10.43
N GLU A 118 -19.98 -5.64 -10.31
CA GLU A 118 -20.45 -6.83 -11.03
C GLU A 118 -21.67 -7.47 -10.36
N VAL A 119 -21.86 -7.24 -9.06
CA VAL A 119 -23.03 -7.71 -8.30
C VAL A 119 -24.24 -6.76 -8.41
N LYS A 120 -24.06 -5.57 -8.99
CA LYS A 120 -25.14 -4.59 -9.24
C LYS A 120 -25.60 -4.60 -10.69
#